data_AF-A0A7Y2L4X9-F1
#
_entry.id   AF-A0A7Y2L4X9-F1
#
_cell.length_a   1.000
_cell.length_b   1.000
_cell.length_c   1.000
_cell.angle_alpha   90.00
_cell.angle_beta   90.00
_cell.angle_gamma   90.00
#
_symmetry.space_group_name_H-M   'P 1'
#
loop_
_entity.id
_entity.type
_entity.pdbx_description
1 polymer ?
#
loop_
_entity_poly.entity_id
_entity_poly.type
_entity_poly.pdbx_seq_one_letter_code
_entity_poly.pdbx_strand_id
1 'polypeptide(L)'
;MDCKRALELMQAYFDNELGEKEKEKLEEHLRTCESCRREFLLQKRIIENLKLLPLEDVPESFNESLREKIAKLKKKRENRRKSFLAGILAASLLLMTMFLVHAFDINLGKYKGPSSDILQMAGAESAEGKGLERKLPANVSRKITKIAYIDMEVSNLTEESEKIVKIVKGEGGHVESYSKKEGEVKLTLKVKEERFERVISELKETGKFTKLQIATKEVEQPVNWATIDLLIKERKDFKPIVVIILGLLGVIFGAYKGYIYFKRR
;
A
#
# COMPACT_ATOMS: atom_id res chain seq x y z
N MET A 1 -20.74 -1.15 31.00
CA MET A 1 -20.14 -2.15 30.10
C MET A 1 -20.53 -3.53 30.57
N ASP A 2 -20.79 -4.47 29.67
CA ASP A 2 -21.01 -5.88 30.01
C ASP A 2 -19.70 -6.67 30.15
N CYS A 3 -19.77 -7.84 30.80
CA CYS A 3 -18.60 -8.65 31.11
C CYS A 3 -17.90 -9.22 29.87
N LYS A 4 -18.63 -9.46 28.77
CA LYS A 4 -18.03 -9.99 27.54
C LYS A 4 -17.13 -8.94 26.90
N ARG A 5 -17.62 -7.71 26.78
CA ARG A 5 -16.81 -6.59 26.30
C ARG A 5 -15.65 -6.27 27.24
N ALA A 6 -15.84 -6.40 28.55
CA ALA A 6 -14.76 -6.23 29.51
C ALA A 6 -13.63 -7.23 29.26
N LEU A 7 -13.95 -8.51 29.02
CA LEU A 7 -12.96 -9.56 28.74
C LEU A 7 -12.15 -9.29 27.47
N GLU A 8 -12.80 -8.82 26.39
CA GLU A 8 -12.12 -8.40 25.15
C GLU A 8 -11.15 -7.24 25.42
N LEU A 9 -11.59 -6.25 26.20
CA LEU A 9 -10.74 -5.12 26.58
C LEU A 9 -9.60 -5.52 27.53
N MET A 10 -9.73 -6.58 28.33
CA MET A 10 -8.60 -7.06 29.15
C MET A 10 -7.44 -7.56 28.27
N GLN A 11 -7.73 -8.26 27.16
CA GLN A 11 -6.68 -8.75 26.25
C GLN A 11 -5.93 -7.58 25.60
N ALA A 12 -6.67 -6.65 25.00
CA ALA A 12 -6.10 -5.43 24.44
C ALA A 12 -5.33 -4.59 25.48
N TYR A 13 -5.69 -4.67 26.77
CA TYR A 13 -5.00 -3.95 27.86
C TYR A 13 -3.58 -4.45 28.02
N PHE A 14 -3.40 -5.77 28.02
CA PHE A 14 -2.08 -6.38 28.17
C PHE A 14 -1.19 -6.16 26.95
N ASP A 15 -1.76 -6.03 25.77
CA ASP A 15 -1.06 -5.70 24.53
C ASP A 15 -0.76 -4.19 24.37
N ASN A 16 -1.22 -3.35 25.30
CA ASN A 16 -1.15 -1.88 25.26
C ASN A 16 -1.85 -1.25 24.04
N GLU A 17 -2.96 -1.86 23.60
CA GLU A 17 -3.73 -1.42 22.42
C GLU A 17 -4.98 -0.58 22.77
N LEU A 18 -5.29 -0.36 24.06
CA LEU A 18 -6.42 0.49 24.44
C LEU A 18 -6.10 1.98 24.41
N GLY A 19 -7.09 2.75 23.94
CA GLY A 19 -7.14 4.18 24.18
C GLY A 19 -7.59 4.53 25.60
N GLU A 20 -7.25 5.74 26.05
CA GLU A 20 -7.53 6.23 27.42
C GLU A 20 -9.01 6.10 27.84
N LYS A 21 -9.95 6.45 26.96
CA LYS A 21 -11.40 6.36 27.25
C LYS A 21 -11.89 4.93 27.47
N GLU A 22 -11.31 3.97 26.77
CA GLU A 22 -11.71 2.57 26.91
C GLU A 22 -11.07 1.95 28.15
N LYS A 23 -9.84 2.37 28.47
CA LYS A 23 -9.15 2.01 29.70
C LYS A 23 -9.93 2.47 30.93
N GLU A 24 -10.40 3.72 30.94
CA GLU A 24 -11.23 4.26 32.02
C GLU A 24 -12.53 3.45 32.20
N LYS A 25 -13.22 3.11 31.09
CA LYS A 25 -14.42 2.26 31.12
C LYS A 25 -14.13 0.85 31.66
N LEU A 26 -12.98 0.28 31.31
CA LEU A 26 -12.55 -1.02 31.83
C LEU A 26 -12.28 -0.95 33.33
N GLU A 27 -11.54 0.06 33.78
CA GLU A 27 -11.23 0.26 35.20
C GLU A 27 -12.50 0.45 36.04
N GLU A 28 -13.48 1.20 35.53
CA GLU A 28 -14.78 1.36 36.20
C GLU A 28 -15.55 0.04 36.30
N HIS A 29 -15.54 -0.77 35.22
CA HIS A 29 -16.16 -2.09 35.27
C HIS A 29 -15.43 -3.04 36.24
N LEU A 30 -14.10 -2.99 36.30
CA LEU A 30 -13.31 -3.81 37.24
C LEU A 30 -13.56 -3.41 38.71
N ARG A 31 -13.95 -2.15 38.99
CA ARG A 31 -14.33 -1.71 40.33
C ARG A 31 -15.69 -2.27 40.77
N THR A 32 -16.61 -2.45 39.82
CA THR A 32 -18.01 -2.82 40.09
C THR A 32 -18.28 -4.31 39.92
N CYS A 33 -17.54 -5.01 39.06
CA CYS A 33 -17.74 -6.42 38.75
C CYS A 33 -16.60 -7.30 39.31
N GLU A 34 -16.91 -8.07 40.35
CA GLU A 34 -15.93 -8.91 41.04
C GLU A 34 -15.39 -10.06 40.17
N SER A 35 -16.23 -10.69 39.34
CA SER A 35 -15.79 -11.78 38.45
C SER A 35 -14.75 -11.28 37.45
N CYS A 36 -15.04 -10.19 36.75
CA CYS A 36 -14.10 -9.57 35.82
C CYS A 36 -12.82 -9.10 36.50
N ARG A 37 -12.90 -8.56 37.73
CA ARG A 37 -11.72 -8.18 38.52
C ARG A 37 -10.83 -9.37 38.84
N ARG A 38 -11.40 -10.51 39.22
CA ARG A 38 -10.63 -11.73 39.52
C ARG A 38 -9.92 -12.25 38.27
N GLU A 39 -10.62 -12.32 37.14
CA GLU A 39 -10.03 -12.74 35.87
C GLU A 39 -8.87 -11.84 35.44
N PHE A 40 -9.05 -10.52 35.54
CA PHE A 40 -8.01 -9.55 35.21
C PHE A 40 -6.76 -9.74 36.07
N LEU A 41 -6.91 -9.91 37.38
CA LEU A 41 -5.78 -10.12 38.30
C LEU A 41 -5.07 -11.45 38.05
N LEU A 42 -5.82 -12.50 37.69
CA LEU A 42 -5.26 -13.80 37.34
C LEU A 42 -4.38 -13.70 36.08
N GLN A 43 -4.91 -13.09 35.01
CA GLN A 43 -4.16 -12.88 33.76
C GLN A 43 -2.93 -12.00 33.99
N LYS A 44 -3.08 -10.92 34.76
CA LYS A 44 -1.96 -10.04 35.13
C LYS A 44 -0.83 -10.80 35.83
N ARG A 45 -1.18 -11.66 36.80
CA ARG A 45 -0.20 -12.48 37.52
C ARG A 45 0.52 -13.46 36.59
N ILE A 46 -0.19 -14.10 35.66
CA ILE A 46 0.41 -15.01 34.67
C ILE A 46 1.44 -14.25 33.83
N ILE A 47 1.08 -13.07 33.31
CA ILE A 47 1.98 -12.25 32.48
C ILE A 47 3.20 -11.79 33.27
N GLU A 48 3.01 -11.33 34.52
CA GLU A 48 4.11 -10.94 35.40
C GLU A 48 5.07 -12.10 35.66
N ASN A 49 4.56 -13.31 35.89
CA ASN A 49 5.40 -14.50 36.06
C ASN A 49 6.16 -14.86 34.77
N LEU A 50 5.52 -14.77 33.60
CA LEU A 50 6.19 -15.05 32.33
C LEU A 50 7.33 -14.06 32.05
N LYS A 51 7.21 -12.80 32.49
CA LYS A 51 8.27 -11.79 32.36
C LYS A 51 9.50 -12.07 33.23
N LEU A 52 9.39 -12.93 34.24
CA LEU A 52 10.52 -13.34 35.08
C LEU A 52 11.34 -14.48 34.46
N LEU A 53 10.85 -15.09 33.39
CA LEU A 53 11.59 -16.14 32.70
C LEU A 53 12.85 -15.54 32.04
N PRO A 54 13.99 -16.25 32.10
CA PRO A 54 15.20 -15.80 31.42
C PRO A 54 14.93 -15.71 29.91
N LEU A 55 15.27 -14.57 29.32
CA LEU A 55 15.27 -14.41 27.87
C LEU A 55 16.53 -15.09 27.33
N GLU A 56 16.36 -16.03 26.41
CA GLU A 56 17.48 -16.62 25.67
C GLU A 56 18.11 -15.53 24.80
N ASP A 57 19.44 -15.39 24.87
CA ASP A 57 20.15 -14.45 24.02
C ASP A 57 20.03 -14.87 22.55
N VAL A 58 19.74 -13.89 21.70
CA VAL A 58 19.67 -14.12 20.26
C VAL A 58 21.09 -14.46 19.76
N PRO A 59 21.29 -15.54 18.97
CA PRO A 59 22.60 -15.88 18.44
C PRO A 59 23.25 -14.72 17.70
N GLU A 60 24.56 -14.50 17.91
CA GLU A 60 25.30 -13.36 17.34
C GLU A 60 25.13 -13.23 15.80
N SER A 61 25.00 -14.36 15.12
CA SER A 61 24.83 -14.46 13.66
C SER A 61 23.43 -14.10 13.14
N PHE A 62 22.42 -14.01 14.02
CA PHE A 62 21.04 -13.68 13.63
C PHE A 62 20.95 -12.29 13.01
N ASN A 63 21.62 -11.33 13.63
CA ASN A 63 21.64 -9.94 13.17
C ASN A 63 22.33 -9.80 11.80
N GLU A 64 23.38 -10.58 11.55
CA GLU A 64 24.08 -10.58 10.27
C GLU A 64 23.23 -11.20 9.16
N SER A 65 22.65 -12.38 9.40
CA SER A 65 21.74 -13.03 8.44
C SER A 65 20.51 -12.15 8.14
N LEU A 66 19.97 -11.48 9.16
CA LEU A 66 18.84 -10.56 9.02
C LEU A 66 19.22 -9.34 8.18
N ARG A 67 20.34 -8.68 8.48
CA ARG A 67 20.84 -7.53 7.72
C ARG A 67 21.09 -7.90 6.26
N GLU A 68 21.68 -9.06 6.01
CA GLU A 68 21.95 -9.54 4.65
C GLU A 68 20.66 -9.79 3.87
N LYS A 69 19.65 -10.43 4.49
CA LYS A 69 18.33 -10.64 3.88
C LYS A 69 17.64 -9.30 3.54
N ILE A 70 17.68 -8.34 4.46
CA ILE A 70 17.12 -6.99 4.23
C ILE A 70 17.85 -6.28 3.09
N ALA A 71 19.18 -6.34 3.05
CA ALA A 71 20.00 -5.72 1.99
C ALA A 71 19.71 -6.34 0.61
N LYS A 72 19.62 -7.68 0.52
CA LYS A 72 19.26 -8.38 -0.72
C LYS A 72 17.89 -7.95 -1.26
N LEU A 73 16.90 -7.78 -0.38
CA LEU A 73 15.57 -7.30 -0.77
C LEU A 73 15.61 -5.87 -1.33
N LYS A 74 16.37 -4.97 -0.68
CA LYS A 74 16.57 -3.59 -1.16
C LYS A 74 17.24 -3.55 -2.55
N LYS A 75 18.33 -4.30 -2.73
CA LYS A 75 19.07 -4.38 -4.01
C LYS A 75 18.21 -4.95 -5.13
N LYS A 76 17.41 -6.00 -4.87
CA LYS A 76 16.47 -6.59 -5.85
C LYS A 76 15.41 -5.58 -6.30
N ARG A 77 14.90 -4.76 -5.38
CA ARG A 77 13.93 -3.70 -5.68
C ARG A 77 14.55 -2.59 -6.54
N GLU A 78 15.78 -2.18 -6.22
CA GLU A 78 16.50 -1.16 -6.98
C GLU A 78 16.81 -1.61 -8.40
N ASN A 79 17.33 -2.83 -8.57
CA ASN A 79 17.59 -3.38 -9.91
C ASN A 79 16.32 -3.49 -10.74
N ARG A 80 15.19 -3.93 -10.16
CA ARG A 80 13.90 -3.93 -10.86
C ARG A 80 13.49 -2.53 -11.31
N ARG A 81 13.71 -1.49 -10.49
CA ARG A 81 13.40 -0.10 -10.85
C ARG A 81 14.31 0.40 -11.98
N LYS A 82 15.61 0.09 -11.93
CA LYS A 82 16.58 0.43 -12.99
C LYS A 82 16.22 -0.24 -14.32
N SER A 83 15.89 -1.53 -14.32
CA SER A 83 15.46 -2.25 -15.52
C SER A 83 14.13 -1.72 -16.08
N PHE A 84 13.19 -1.33 -15.22
CA PHE A 84 11.92 -0.73 -15.65
C PHE A 84 12.13 0.66 -16.27
N LEU A 85 12.98 1.51 -15.67
CA LEU A 85 13.34 2.82 -16.22
C LEU A 85 14.09 2.69 -17.55
N ALA A 86 15.02 1.74 -17.68
CA ALA A 86 15.70 1.46 -18.93
C ALA A 86 14.72 1.00 -20.02
N GLY A 87 13.75 0.16 -19.67
CA GLY A 87 12.67 -0.25 -20.57
C GLY A 87 11.80 0.91 -21.05
N ILE A 88 11.46 1.86 -20.16
CA ILE A 88 10.71 3.08 -20.52
C ILE A 88 11.52 3.93 -21.50
N LEU A 89 12.81 4.17 -21.24
CA LEU A 89 13.66 4.95 -22.14
C LEU A 89 13.75 4.30 -23.52
N ALA A 90 13.98 2.99 -23.59
CA ALA A 90 14.01 2.25 -24.85
C ALA A 90 12.67 2.33 -25.61
N ALA A 91 11.54 2.15 -24.92
CA ALA A 91 10.22 2.25 -25.55
C ALA A 91 9.90 3.67 -26.03
N SER A 92 10.29 4.70 -25.26
CA SER A 92 10.11 6.10 -25.65
C SER A 92 10.93 6.48 -26.89
N LEU A 93 12.15 5.95 -27.02
CA LEU A 93 12.99 6.14 -28.21
C LEU A 93 12.35 5.47 -29.43
N LEU A 94 11.85 4.24 -29.29
CA LEU A 94 11.15 3.54 -30.38
C LEU A 94 9.90 4.29 -30.84
N LEU A 95 9.07 4.75 -29.91
CA LEU A 95 7.87 5.55 -30.22
C LEU A 95 8.25 6.88 -30.89
N MET A 96 9.32 7.54 -30.45
CA MET A 96 9.79 8.78 -31.07
C MET A 96 10.26 8.52 -32.51
N THR A 97 11.02 7.45 -32.75
CA THR A 97 11.45 7.09 -34.12
C THR A 97 10.28 6.72 -35.03
N MET A 98 9.29 6.00 -34.51
CA MET A 98 8.07 5.64 -35.25
C MET A 98 7.24 6.88 -35.58
N PHE A 99 7.11 7.82 -34.64
CA PHE A 99 6.45 9.11 -34.86
C PHE A 99 7.18 9.96 -35.91
N LEU A 100 8.51 9.99 -35.88
CA LEU A 100 9.32 10.71 -36.87
C LEU A 100 9.17 10.13 -38.29
N VAL A 101 9.11 8.80 -38.43
CA VAL A 101 8.86 8.14 -39.73
C VAL A 101 7.45 8.46 -40.24
N HIS A 102 6.42 8.36 -39.38
CA HIS A 102 5.06 8.70 -39.77
C HIS A 102 4.85 10.20 -40.04
N ALA A 103 5.58 11.08 -39.34
CA ALA A 103 5.57 12.51 -39.62
C ALA A 103 6.24 12.84 -40.97
N PHE A 104 7.23 12.05 -41.39
CA PHE A 104 7.90 12.19 -42.68
C PHE A 104 7.00 11.78 -43.85
N ASP A 105 6.17 10.75 -43.69
CA ASP A 105 5.19 10.32 -44.71
C ASP A 105 3.97 11.28 -44.82
N ILE A 106 3.71 12.12 -43.82
CA ILE A 106 2.52 12.99 -43.76
C ILE A 106 2.77 14.43 -44.27
N ASN A 107 3.96 14.82 -44.75
CA ASN A 107 4.12 16.20 -45.27
C ASN A 107 5.20 16.43 -46.36
N LEU A 108 4.88 16.09 -47.60
CA LEU A 108 5.27 16.87 -48.79
C LEU A 108 4.07 17.70 -49.32
N GLY A 109 3.22 18.16 -48.40
CA GLY A 109 1.94 18.77 -48.74
C GLY A 109 1.43 19.72 -47.67
N LYS A 110 1.91 20.96 -47.71
CA LYS A 110 1.29 22.17 -47.15
C LYS A 110 1.02 22.15 -45.64
N TYR A 111 2.02 22.52 -44.85
CA TYR A 111 1.79 23.10 -43.52
C TYR A 111 1.99 24.64 -43.59
N LYS A 112 0.90 25.40 -43.54
CA LYS A 112 0.93 26.87 -43.33
C LYS A 112 0.97 27.10 -41.81
N GLY A 113 2.10 27.58 -41.31
CA GLY A 113 2.23 27.98 -39.91
C GLY A 113 1.43 29.26 -39.60
N PRO A 114 0.88 29.43 -38.39
CA PRO A 114 0.38 30.72 -37.93
C PRO A 114 1.51 31.66 -37.53
N SER A 115 1.27 32.93 -37.80
CA SER A 115 2.14 34.10 -37.71
C SER A 115 2.73 34.38 -36.33
N SER A 116 3.95 34.92 -36.37
CA SER A 116 4.65 35.56 -35.27
C SER A 116 3.93 36.83 -34.84
N ASP A 117 3.35 36.82 -33.64
CA ASP A 117 3.03 38.04 -32.92
C ASP A 117 3.68 37.99 -31.52
N ILE A 118 4.67 38.88 -31.40
CA ILE A 118 5.11 39.60 -30.19
C ILE A 118 5.97 38.82 -29.18
N LEU A 119 7.28 39.05 -29.30
CA LEU A 119 8.18 39.23 -28.16
C LEU A 119 8.38 40.74 -27.97
N GLN A 120 7.89 41.33 -26.88
CA GLN A 120 8.56 42.45 -26.24
C GLN A 120 8.05 42.74 -24.82
N MET A 121 8.98 43.30 -24.03
CA MET A 121 8.88 43.84 -22.67
C MET A 121 9.07 42.78 -21.59
N ALA A 122 10.27 42.56 -21.02
CA ALA A 122 11.24 43.46 -20.40
C ALA A 122 10.69 44.21 -19.18
N GLY A 123 11.05 43.70 -17.99
CA GLY A 123 11.66 44.53 -16.95
C GLY A 123 10.80 44.89 -15.73
N ALA A 124 11.53 45.01 -14.62
CA ALA A 124 11.18 45.55 -13.30
C ALA A 124 10.30 44.65 -12.40
N GLU A 125 10.57 44.47 -11.10
CA GLU A 125 11.68 44.87 -10.25
C GLU A 125 11.56 44.08 -8.93
N SER A 126 12.65 44.11 -8.17
CA SER A 126 12.83 43.57 -6.83
C SER A 126 11.79 44.04 -5.79
N ALA A 127 11.43 43.15 -4.85
CA ALA A 127 11.06 43.54 -3.50
C ALA A 127 11.46 42.44 -2.50
N GLU A 128 12.56 42.68 -1.78
CA GLU A 128 12.84 42.05 -0.50
C GLU A 128 11.73 42.36 0.51
N GLY A 129 11.30 41.35 1.26
CA GLY A 129 10.25 41.48 2.28
C GLY A 129 10.47 40.53 3.45
N LYS A 130 11.28 41.01 4.40
CA LYS A 130 11.41 40.70 5.84
C LYS A 130 10.58 39.54 6.44
N GLY A 131 11.26 38.78 7.28
CA GLY A 131 10.70 37.69 8.06
C GLY A 131 9.53 38.06 8.98
N LEU A 132 8.72 37.04 9.25
CA LEU A 132 7.96 36.92 10.48
C LEU A 132 8.16 35.50 11.02
N GLU A 133 9.01 35.38 12.04
CA GLU A 133 8.84 34.35 13.06
C GLU A 133 7.43 34.51 13.64
N ARG A 134 6.52 33.62 13.25
CA ARG A 134 5.23 33.51 13.93
C ARG A 134 5.44 32.70 15.20
N LYS A 135 5.48 33.42 16.33
CA LYS A 135 5.32 32.86 17.68
C LYS A 135 4.16 31.86 17.68
N LEU A 136 4.45 30.61 18.04
CA LEU A 136 3.43 29.62 18.37
C LEU A 136 2.69 30.11 19.62
N PRO A 137 1.36 30.32 19.59
CA PRO A 137 0.60 30.35 20.82
C PRO A 137 0.60 28.94 21.41
N ALA A 138 1.00 28.86 22.67
CA ALA A 138 0.83 27.68 23.49
C ALA A 138 -0.66 27.30 23.55
N ASN A 139 -0.92 25.99 23.49
CA ASN A 139 -2.20 25.32 23.72
C ASN A 139 -3.16 25.24 22.51
N VAL A 140 -2.88 24.31 21.59
CA VAL A 140 -3.88 23.77 20.66
C VAL A 140 -3.86 22.25 20.80
N SER A 141 -4.99 21.67 21.19
CA SER A 141 -5.23 20.23 21.20
C SER A 141 -5.06 19.68 19.79
N ARG A 142 -4.05 18.84 19.58
CA ARG A 142 -3.74 18.23 18.28
C ARG A 142 -4.88 17.29 17.87
N LYS A 143 -5.51 17.54 16.71
CA LYS A 143 -6.64 16.76 16.16
C LYS A 143 -6.23 16.12 14.83
N ILE A 144 -6.53 14.83 14.67
CA ILE A 144 -5.84 13.89 13.76
C ILE A 144 -6.86 13.01 13.00
N THR A 145 -6.61 12.62 11.74
CA THR A 145 -7.34 11.57 10.98
C THR A 145 -6.39 10.48 10.47
N LYS A 146 -6.87 9.23 10.37
CA LYS A 146 -6.11 8.08 9.84
C LYS A 146 -6.31 7.93 8.33
N ILE A 147 -5.21 7.68 7.60
CA ILE A 147 -5.18 7.40 6.17
C ILE A 147 -4.44 6.08 5.95
N ALA A 148 -5.06 5.11 5.26
CA ALA A 148 -4.38 3.89 4.81
C ALA A 148 -4.15 3.91 3.30
N TYR A 149 -2.94 3.51 2.90
CA TYR A 149 -2.58 3.21 1.52
C TYR A 149 -2.35 1.71 1.38
N ILE A 150 -3.16 1.04 0.56
CA ILE A 150 -3.18 -0.41 0.40
C ILE A 150 -2.95 -0.77 -1.07
N ASP A 151 -1.91 -1.56 -1.34
CA ASP A 151 -1.75 -2.21 -2.65
C ASP A 151 -2.10 -3.69 -2.50
N MET A 152 -2.98 -4.22 -3.34
CA MET A 152 -3.38 -5.62 -3.29
C MET A 152 -3.50 -6.27 -4.67
N GLU A 153 -3.29 -7.59 -4.70
CA GLU A 153 -3.41 -8.43 -5.89
C GLU A 153 -4.62 -9.35 -5.77
N VAL A 154 -5.46 -9.37 -6.80
CA VAL A 154 -6.69 -10.19 -6.89
C VAL A 154 -6.71 -11.04 -8.15
N SER A 155 -7.48 -12.12 -8.12
CA SER A 155 -7.64 -13.05 -9.25
C SER A 155 -8.50 -12.45 -10.36
N ASN A 156 -9.57 -11.75 -10.01
CA ASN A 156 -10.48 -11.10 -10.93
C ASN A 156 -10.72 -9.66 -10.44
N LEU A 157 -10.37 -8.67 -11.26
CA LEU A 157 -10.50 -7.28 -10.82
C LEU A 157 -11.94 -6.83 -10.62
N THR A 158 -12.86 -7.31 -11.47
CA THR A 158 -14.22 -6.78 -11.50
C THR A 158 -15.01 -7.29 -10.31
N GLU A 159 -15.00 -8.60 -10.08
CA GLU A 159 -15.77 -9.25 -9.01
C GLU A 159 -15.26 -8.86 -7.61
N GLU A 160 -13.95 -8.83 -7.40
CA GLU A 160 -13.35 -8.49 -6.11
C GLU A 160 -13.53 -7.00 -5.78
N SER A 161 -13.47 -6.10 -6.77
CA SER A 161 -13.75 -4.68 -6.56
C SER A 161 -15.20 -4.42 -6.15
N GLU A 162 -16.17 -5.16 -6.72
CA GLU A 162 -17.58 -5.05 -6.34
C GLU A 162 -17.83 -5.56 -4.91
N LYS A 163 -17.16 -6.65 -4.50
CA LYS A 163 -17.22 -7.17 -3.12
C LYS A 163 -16.70 -6.15 -2.12
N ILE A 164 -15.58 -5.50 -2.43
CA ILE A 164 -14.99 -4.44 -1.60
C ILE A 164 -15.96 -3.26 -1.44
N VAL A 165 -16.60 -2.81 -2.52
CA VAL A 165 -17.59 -1.73 -2.44
C VAL A 165 -18.80 -2.13 -1.57
N LYS A 166 -19.25 -3.40 -1.65
CA LYS A 166 -20.36 -3.90 -0.82
C LYS A 166 -19.99 -3.94 0.66
N ILE A 167 -18.79 -4.42 1.00
CA ILE A 167 -18.27 -4.46 2.38
C ILE A 167 -18.27 -3.05 2.98
N VAL A 168 -17.71 -2.08 2.26
CA VAL A 168 -17.58 -0.70 2.73
C VAL A 168 -18.94 -0.05 2.96
N LYS A 169 -19.89 -0.28 2.06
CA LYS A 169 -21.28 0.21 2.22
C LYS A 169 -22.00 -0.48 3.38
N GLY A 170 -21.81 -1.79 3.54
CA GLY A 170 -22.37 -2.57 4.66
C GLY A 170 -21.87 -2.09 6.02
N GLU A 171 -20.61 -1.65 6.09
CA GLU A 171 -20.02 -1.07 7.29
C GLU A 171 -20.32 0.43 7.48
N GLY A 172 -21.24 1.00 6.69
CA GLY A 172 -21.66 2.41 6.80
C GLY A 172 -20.62 3.42 6.30
N GLY A 173 -19.66 2.96 5.50
CA GLY A 173 -18.74 3.79 4.72
C GLY A 173 -19.27 4.10 3.33
N HIS A 174 -18.55 4.93 2.59
CA HIS A 174 -18.87 5.28 1.20
C HIS A 174 -17.62 5.34 0.33
N VAL A 175 -17.84 5.22 -0.98
CA VAL A 175 -16.78 5.34 -2.00
C VAL A 175 -16.72 6.81 -2.44
N GLU A 176 -15.58 7.46 -2.26
CA GLU A 176 -15.35 8.84 -2.70
C GLU A 176 -14.85 8.87 -4.15
N SER A 177 -14.05 7.89 -4.56
CA SER A 177 -13.57 7.76 -5.94
C SER A 177 -13.43 6.31 -6.38
N TYR A 178 -13.77 6.06 -7.65
CA TYR A 178 -13.58 4.80 -8.35
C TYR A 178 -12.96 5.08 -9.72
N SER A 179 -11.80 4.46 -10.01
CA SER A 179 -11.15 4.56 -11.31
C SER A 179 -10.64 3.19 -11.75
N LYS A 180 -11.08 2.74 -12.92
CA LYS A 180 -10.66 1.47 -13.54
C LYS A 180 -9.77 1.77 -14.76
N LYS A 181 -8.59 1.15 -14.80
CA LYS A 181 -7.70 1.11 -15.95
C LYS A 181 -7.40 -0.35 -16.30
N GLU A 182 -6.79 -0.59 -17.45
CA GLU A 182 -6.46 -1.95 -17.88
C GLU A 182 -5.50 -2.63 -16.89
N GLY A 183 -5.97 -3.68 -16.21
CA GLY A 183 -5.21 -4.44 -15.22
C GLY A 183 -5.05 -3.78 -13.84
N GLU A 184 -5.68 -2.62 -13.56
CA GLU A 184 -5.68 -2.00 -12.23
C GLU A 184 -6.98 -1.25 -11.90
N VAL A 185 -7.39 -1.28 -10.63
CA VAL A 185 -8.52 -0.51 -10.08
C VAL A 185 -8.02 0.33 -8.90
N LYS A 186 -8.39 1.61 -8.87
CA LYS A 186 -8.12 2.54 -7.77
C LYS A 186 -9.42 2.91 -7.09
N LEU A 187 -9.45 2.77 -5.77
CA LEU A 187 -10.60 3.12 -4.92
C LEU A 187 -10.15 4.04 -3.81
N THR A 188 -10.88 5.12 -3.57
CA THR A 188 -10.77 5.92 -2.35
C THR A 188 -12.04 5.74 -1.54
N LEU A 189 -11.89 5.20 -0.34
CA LEU A 189 -12.99 4.83 0.54
C LEU A 189 -12.97 5.69 1.80
N LYS A 190 -14.15 6.12 2.23
CA LYS A 190 -14.36 6.78 3.52
C LYS A 190 -15.07 5.80 4.44
N VAL A 191 -14.44 5.51 5.57
CA VAL A 191 -14.97 4.62 6.59
C VAL A 191 -15.00 5.34 7.92
N LYS A 192 -15.93 4.99 8.81
CA LYS A 192 -15.92 5.55 10.16
C LYS A 192 -14.62 5.17 10.87
N GLU A 193 -14.03 6.09 11.62
CA GLU A 193 -12.75 5.86 12.30
C GLU A 193 -12.80 4.63 13.21
N GLU A 194 -13.89 4.46 13.96
CA GLU A 194 -14.15 3.31 14.83
C GLU A 194 -14.22 1.95 14.11
N ARG A 195 -14.39 1.95 12.79
CA ARG A 195 -14.51 0.74 11.95
C ARG A 195 -13.30 0.51 11.04
N PHE A 196 -12.31 1.41 11.09
CA PHE A 196 -11.17 1.41 10.18
C PHE A 196 -10.37 0.09 10.21
N GLU A 197 -10.07 -0.43 11.39
CA GLU A 197 -9.27 -1.65 11.55
C GLU A 197 -10.04 -2.91 11.14
N ARG A 198 -11.36 -2.94 11.38
CA ARG A 198 -12.25 -4.01 10.92
C ARG A 198 -12.29 -4.07 9.40
N VAL A 199 -12.49 -2.93 8.75
CA VAL A 199 -12.52 -2.86 7.28
C VAL A 199 -11.18 -3.30 6.69
N ILE A 200 -10.04 -2.88 7.27
CA ILE A 200 -8.72 -3.36 6.80
C ILE A 200 -8.60 -4.89 6.92
N SER A 201 -9.12 -5.47 8.01
CA SER A 201 -9.06 -6.92 8.23
C SER A 201 -9.91 -7.69 7.22
N GLU A 202 -11.13 -7.24 6.94
CA GLU A 202 -11.98 -7.84 5.90
C GLU A 202 -11.38 -7.69 4.50
N LEU A 203 -10.77 -6.54 4.20
CA LEU A 203 -10.05 -6.34 2.94
C LEU A 203 -8.90 -7.34 2.76
N LYS A 204 -8.19 -7.74 3.83
CA LYS A 204 -7.14 -8.76 3.75
C LYS A 204 -7.67 -10.14 3.35
N GLU A 205 -8.93 -10.45 3.65
CA GLU A 205 -9.54 -11.71 3.23
C GLU A 205 -9.90 -11.71 1.73
N THR A 206 -10.18 -10.52 1.17
CA THR A 206 -10.57 -10.39 -0.25
C THR A 206 -9.42 -10.52 -1.26
N GLY A 207 -8.17 -10.37 -0.82
CA GLY A 207 -7.02 -10.45 -1.73
C GLY A 207 -5.67 -10.34 -1.04
N LYS A 208 -4.61 -10.56 -1.80
CA LYS A 208 -3.25 -10.58 -1.26
C LYS A 208 -2.70 -9.16 -1.13
N PHE A 209 -2.47 -8.70 0.09
CA PHE A 209 -1.84 -7.39 0.32
C PHE A 209 -0.36 -7.46 -0.07
N THR A 210 0.03 -6.57 -0.97
CA THR A 210 1.42 -6.40 -1.39
C THR A 210 2.08 -5.21 -0.68
N LYS A 211 1.28 -4.25 -0.22
CA LYS A 211 1.73 -3.10 0.56
C LYS A 211 0.61 -2.59 1.47
N LEU A 212 0.95 -2.20 2.70
CA LEU A 212 0.09 -1.50 3.64
C LEU A 212 0.91 -0.39 4.30
N GLN A 213 0.42 0.84 4.26
CA GLN A 213 0.99 1.99 4.97
C GLN A 213 -0.13 2.76 5.63
N ILE A 214 -0.01 3.02 6.93
CA ILE A 214 -0.96 3.83 7.70
C ILE A 214 -0.27 5.12 8.08
N ALA A 215 -0.90 6.24 7.73
CA ALA A 215 -0.46 7.58 8.01
C ALA A 215 -1.52 8.29 8.85
N THR A 216 -1.05 9.33 9.54
CA THR A 216 -1.82 10.09 10.51
C THR A 216 -1.71 11.54 10.08
N LYS A 217 -2.82 12.14 9.63
CA LYS A 217 -2.85 13.49 9.06
C LYS A 217 -3.54 14.44 10.04
N GLU A 218 -2.91 15.57 10.33
CA GLU A 218 -3.54 16.65 11.08
C GLU A 218 -4.59 17.34 10.20
N VAL A 219 -5.77 17.60 10.77
CA VAL A 219 -6.89 18.21 10.05
C VAL A 219 -7.45 19.36 10.87
N GLU A 220 -7.85 20.43 10.18
CA GLU A 220 -8.39 21.65 10.80
C GLU A 220 -9.71 21.41 11.54
N GLN A 221 -10.46 20.37 11.16
CA GLN A 221 -11.73 20.00 11.78
C GLN A 221 -11.79 18.48 12.03
N PRO A 222 -12.36 18.04 13.16
CA PRO A 222 -12.53 16.62 13.45
C PRO A 222 -13.45 16.00 12.42
N VAL A 223 -12.92 15.04 11.68
CA VAL A 223 -13.67 14.25 10.73
C VAL A 223 -13.75 12.84 11.26
N ASN A 224 -14.96 12.38 11.57
CA ASN A 224 -15.24 11.02 12.07
C ASN A 224 -15.00 9.92 11.02
N TRP A 225 -14.38 10.29 9.89
CA TRP A 225 -14.03 9.40 8.81
C TRP A 225 -12.52 9.22 8.75
N ALA A 226 -12.10 7.98 8.51
CA ALA A 226 -10.79 7.60 8.05
C ALA A 226 -10.85 7.35 6.53
N THR A 227 -9.74 7.56 5.84
CA THR A 227 -9.64 7.35 4.39
C THR A 227 -8.79 6.14 4.07
N ILE A 228 -9.25 5.29 3.14
CA ILE A 228 -8.51 4.14 2.64
C ILE A 228 -8.36 4.30 1.13
N ASP A 229 -7.12 4.50 0.68
CA ASP A 229 -6.74 4.48 -0.73
C ASP A 229 -6.26 3.07 -1.10
N LEU A 230 -7.03 2.39 -1.94
CA LEU A 230 -6.74 1.06 -2.46
C LEU A 230 -6.30 1.10 -3.91
N LEU A 231 -5.18 0.44 -4.18
CA LEU A 231 -4.71 0.09 -5.51
C LEU A 231 -4.79 -1.43 -5.68
N ILE A 232 -5.75 -1.89 -6.46
CA ILE A 232 -5.98 -3.29 -6.76
C ILE A 232 -5.37 -3.60 -8.12
N LYS A 233 -4.53 -4.63 -8.20
CA LYS A 233 -3.92 -5.11 -9.44
C LYS A 233 -4.35 -6.54 -9.72
N GLU A 234 -4.52 -6.87 -10.98
CA GLU A 234 -4.77 -8.25 -11.37
C GLU A 234 -3.50 -9.08 -11.17
N ARG A 235 -3.64 -10.25 -10.56
CA ARG A 235 -2.56 -11.22 -10.48
C ARG A 235 -2.31 -11.77 -11.88
N LYS A 236 -1.28 -11.27 -12.55
CA LYS A 236 -0.75 -11.89 -13.77
C LYS A 236 -0.05 -13.19 -13.38
N ASP A 237 -0.82 -14.26 -13.24
CA ASP A 237 -0.28 -15.62 -13.20
C ASP A 237 0.41 -15.85 -14.55
N PHE A 238 1.74 -15.72 -14.57
CA PHE A 238 2.61 -16.05 -15.71
C PHE A 238 2.64 -17.57 -15.97
N LYS A 239 1.48 -18.22 -16.05
CA LYS A 239 1.34 -19.66 -16.28
C LYS A 239 1.27 -20.10 -17.76
N PRO A 240 1.03 -19.25 -18.79
CA PRO A 240 1.13 -19.74 -20.17
C PRO A 240 2.52 -19.51 -20.80
N ILE A 241 3.24 -18.42 -20.48
CA ILE A 241 4.48 -18.09 -21.20
C ILE A 241 5.62 -19.06 -20.89
N VAL A 242 5.75 -19.54 -19.65
CA VAL A 242 6.80 -20.52 -19.29
C VAL A 242 6.53 -21.89 -19.92
N VAL A 243 5.26 -22.31 -20.03
CA VAL A 243 4.87 -23.58 -20.68
C VAL A 243 5.07 -23.50 -22.19
N ILE A 244 4.76 -22.36 -22.82
CA ILE A 244 5.00 -22.13 -24.24
C ILE A 244 6.50 -22.06 -24.55
N ILE A 245 7.31 -21.40 -23.71
CA ILE A 245 8.77 -21.33 -23.87
C ILE A 245 9.41 -22.71 -23.66
N LEU A 246 8.97 -23.50 -22.66
CA LEU A 246 9.45 -24.87 -22.46
C LEU A 246 9.00 -25.81 -23.60
N GLY A 247 7.79 -25.62 -24.13
CA GLY A 247 7.30 -26.35 -25.30
C GLY A 247 8.10 -26.04 -26.57
N LEU A 248 8.38 -24.76 -26.84
CA LEU A 248 9.21 -24.34 -27.98
C LEU A 248 10.66 -24.81 -27.84
N LEU A 249 11.24 -24.75 -26.64
CA LEU A 249 12.57 -25.31 -26.36
C LEU A 249 12.61 -26.83 -26.56
N GLY A 250 11.56 -27.56 -26.18
CA GLY A 250 11.43 -29.00 -26.42
C GLY A 250 11.38 -29.37 -27.91
N VAL A 251 10.66 -28.60 -28.73
CA VAL A 251 10.60 -28.80 -30.19
C VAL A 251 11.95 -28.51 -30.84
N ILE A 252 12.65 -27.45 -30.41
CA ILE A 252 13.99 -27.11 -30.90
C ILE A 252 15.00 -28.20 -30.51
N PHE A 253 14.93 -28.73 -29.28
CA PHE A 253 15.82 -29.82 -28.83
C PHE A 253 15.54 -31.14 -29.59
N GLY A 254 14.28 -31.43 -29.90
CA GLY A 254 13.87 -32.58 -30.73
C GLY A 254 14.40 -32.48 -32.17
N ALA A 255 14.31 -31.30 -32.79
CA ALA A 255 14.84 -31.05 -34.13
C ALA A 255 16.37 -31.14 -34.17
N TYR A 256 17.06 -30.66 -33.14
CA TYR A 256 18.53 -30.74 -33.03
C TYR A 256 19.01 -32.20 -32.89
N LYS A 257 18.29 -33.02 -32.13
CA LYS A 257 18.61 -34.45 -31.95
C LYS A 257 18.37 -35.25 -33.23
N GLY A 258 17.32 -34.93 -33.98
CA GLY A 258 17.03 -35.52 -35.30
C GLY A 258 18.07 -35.13 -36.37
N TYR A 259 18.51 -33.87 -36.39
CA TYR A 259 19.54 -33.38 -37.31
C TYR A 259 20.91 -34.06 -37.06
N ILE A 260 21.29 -34.28 -35.80
CA ILE A 260 22.53 -34.99 -35.45
C ILE A 260 22.46 -36.48 -35.82
N TYR A 261 21.28 -37.10 -35.76
CA TYR A 261 21.10 -38.51 -36.15
C TYR A 261 21.12 -38.71 -37.68
N PHE A 262 20.63 -37.73 -38.45
CA PHE A 262 20.62 -37.80 -39.91
C PHE A 262 21.99 -37.55 -40.54
N LYS A 263 22.88 -36.77 -39.90
CA LYS A 263 24.23 -36.47 -40.40
C LYS A 263 25.28 -37.56 -40.10
N ARG A 264 24.87 -38.67 -39.47
CA ARG A 264 25.76 -39.77 -39.05
C ARG A 264 25.50 -41.09 -39.78
N ARG A 265 24.71 -41.06 -40.86
CA ARG A 265 24.51 -42.15 -41.82
C ARG A 265 25.10 -41.77 -43.17
#